data_AF-A0A349NAQ9-F1
#
_entry.id   AF-A0A349NAQ9-F1
#
_cell.length_a   1.000
_cell.length_b   1.000
_cell.length_c   1.000
_cell.angle_alpha   90.00
_cell.angle_beta   90.00
_cell.angle_gamma   90.00
#
_symmetry.space_group_name_H-M   'P 1'
#
loop_
_entity.id
_entity.type
_entity.pdbx_description
1 polymer ?
#
loop_
_entity_poly.entity_id
_entity_poly.type
_entity_poly.pdbx_seq_one_letter_code
_entity_poly.pdbx_strand_id
1 'polypeptide(L)'
;PQTDSVFKDLPPSLPALMFAVDIFKQIQKKELATGTLVDRESIQTMAGLMDEETAGALLFEVAAACRSKGIDPESALRCYSRAVQDETEALATQPKS
;
A
#
# COMPACT_ATOMS: atom_id res chain seq x y z
N PRO A 1 22.83 11.14 3.00
CA PRO A 1 23.05 10.19 1.88
C PRO A 1 21.70 9.79 1.28
N GLN A 2 21.41 10.22 0.06
CA GLN A 2 20.27 9.70 -0.70
C GLN A 2 20.62 8.26 -1.07
N THR A 3 20.03 7.30 -0.35
CA THR A 3 19.91 5.94 -0.86
C THR A 3 19.06 6.01 -2.12
N ASP A 4 19.55 5.44 -3.23
CA ASP A 4 18.80 5.31 -4.49
C ASP A 4 17.47 4.57 -4.23
N SER A 5 16.41 5.29 -3.88
CA SER A 5 15.09 4.70 -3.67
C SER A 5 14.48 4.34 -5.02
N VAL A 6 13.89 3.16 -5.10
CA VAL A 6 13.12 2.75 -6.28
C VAL A 6 11.76 3.41 -6.34
N PHE A 7 11.31 4.09 -5.28
CA PHE A 7 10.11 4.92 -5.27
C PHE A 7 10.47 6.37 -5.61
N LYS A 8 9.56 7.06 -6.30
CA LYS A 8 9.67 8.51 -6.45
C LYS A 8 9.28 9.17 -5.13
N ASP A 9 9.87 10.32 -4.85
CA ASP A 9 9.44 11.18 -3.75
C ASP A 9 7.93 11.45 -3.84
N LEU A 10 7.24 11.24 -2.73
CA LEU A 10 5.82 11.50 -2.57
C LEU A 10 5.60 12.82 -1.83
N PRO A 11 4.50 13.56 -2.09
CA PRO A 11 4.21 14.80 -1.37
C PRO A 11 4.13 14.55 0.15
N PRO A 12 4.71 15.43 1.00
CA PRO A 12 4.85 15.19 2.43
C PRO A 12 3.52 15.06 3.21
N SER A 13 2.40 15.49 2.63
CA SER A 13 1.09 15.60 3.29
C SER A 13 -0.02 14.73 2.70
N LEU A 14 0.29 13.75 1.85
CA LEU A 14 -0.73 12.92 1.21
C LEU A 14 -1.49 12.08 2.28
N PRO A 15 -2.84 12.02 2.31
CA PRO A 15 -3.56 11.10 3.21
C PRO A 15 -3.10 9.65 3.05
N ALA A 16 -3.15 8.84 4.10
CA ALA A 16 -2.58 7.48 4.11
C ALA A 16 -3.22 6.57 3.05
N LEU A 17 -4.52 6.72 2.79
CA LEU A 17 -5.20 5.98 1.73
C LEU A 17 -4.61 6.29 0.34
N MET A 18 -4.40 7.59 0.06
CA MET A 18 -3.79 8.01 -1.19
C MET A 18 -2.32 7.61 -1.29
N PHE A 19 -1.60 7.63 -0.16
CA PHE A 19 -0.22 7.11 -0.08
C PHE A 19 -0.15 5.61 -0.41
N ALA A 20 -1.05 4.80 0.15
CA ALA A 20 -1.13 3.36 -0.16
C ALA A 20 -1.39 3.11 -1.66
N VAL A 21 -2.33 3.86 -2.25
CA VAL A 21 -2.64 3.80 -3.69
C VAL A 21 -1.41 4.14 -4.54
N ASP A 22 -0.69 5.20 -4.20
CA ASP A 22 0.50 5.61 -4.96
C ASP A 22 1.66 4.61 -4.83
N ILE A 23 1.87 4.01 -3.65
CA ILE A 23 2.85 2.93 -3.47
C ILE A 23 2.51 1.75 -4.38
N PHE A 24 1.27 1.26 -4.35
CA PHE A 24 0.86 0.12 -5.18
C PHE A 24 0.92 0.45 -6.69
N LYS A 25 0.50 1.66 -7.07
CA LYS A 25 0.63 2.15 -8.45
C LYS A 25 2.08 2.18 -8.93
N GLN A 26 3.03 2.60 -8.09
CA GLN A 26 4.45 2.57 -8.43
C GLN A 26 4.98 1.14 -8.55
N ILE A 27 4.58 0.25 -7.65
CA ILE A 27 4.89 -1.19 -7.70
C ILE A 27 4.44 -1.80 -9.03
N GLN A 28 3.21 -1.51 -9.47
CA GLN A 28 2.70 -1.99 -10.76
C GLN A 28 3.45 -1.37 -11.94
N LYS A 29 3.60 -0.04 -11.97
CA LYS A 29 4.21 0.68 -13.09
C LYS A 29 5.67 0.33 -13.33
N LYS A 30 6.42 0.05 -12.26
CA LYS A 30 7.86 -0.27 -12.31
C LYS A 30 8.12 -1.77 -12.23
N GLU A 31 7.07 -2.60 -12.20
CA GLU A 31 7.16 -4.06 -12.10
C GLU A 31 8.05 -4.51 -10.91
N LEU A 32 7.93 -3.82 -9.78
CA LEU A 32 8.80 -4.08 -8.62
C LEU A 32 8.45 -5.42 -7.99
N ALA A 33 9.47 -6.19 -7.60
CA ALA A 33 9.28 -7.38 -6.78
C ALA A 33 8.68 -6.99 -5.42
N THR A 34 7.69 -7.75 -4.97
CA THR A 34 7.06 -7.57 -3.66
C THR A 34 7.25 -8.83 -2.82
N GLY A 35 7.37 -8.67 -1.50
CA GLY A 35 7.49 -9.80 -0.60
C GLY A 35 6.14 -10.26 -0.09
N THR A 36 6.11 -10.70 1.16
CA THR A 36 4.92 -11.34 1.76
C THR A 36 3.84 -10.36 2.17
N LEU A 37 4.15 -9.05 2.25
CA LEU A 37 3.20 -8.02 2.64
C LEU A 37 2.21 -7.65 1.52
N VAL A 38 2.47 -8.06 0.28
CA VAL A 38 1.61 -7.79 -0.88
C VAL A 38 1.20 -9.10 -1.54
N ASP A 39 -0.03 -9.53 -1.26
CA ASP A 39 -0.66 -10.63 -1.96
C ASP A 39 -1.33 -10.12 -3.25
N ARG A 40 -0.60 -10.24 -4.36
CA ARG A 40 -1.06 -9.77 -5.68
C ARG A 40 -2.28 -10.54 -6.18
N GLU A 41 -2.37 -11.83 -5.89
CA GLU A 41 -3.48 -12.67 -6.34
C GLU A 41 -4.77 -12.24 -5.63
N SER A 42 -4.73 -12.13 -4.30
CA SER A 42 -5.86 -11.64 -3.51
C SER A 42 -6.31 -10.23 -3.94
N ILE A 43 -5.37 -9.32 -4.21
CA ILE A 43 -5.69 -7.97 -4.71
C ILE A 43 -6.40 -8.04 -6.07
N GLN A 44 -5.94 -8.90 -6.98
CA GLN A 44 -6.56 -9.05 -8.31
C GLN A 44 -7.96 -9.66 -8.23
N THR A 45 -8.15 -10.69 -7.41
CA THR A 45 -9.46 -11.29 -7.15
C THR A 45 -10.42 -10.26 -6.58
N MET A 46 -9.97 -9.48 -5.59
CA MET A 46 -10.76 -8.41 -4.98
C MET A 46 -11.13 -7.33 -6.02
N ALA A 47 -10.17 -6.89 -6.83
CA ALA A 47 -10.42 -5.90 -7.88
C ALA A 47 -11.45 -6.35 -8.92
N GLY A 48 -11.54 -7.66 -9.21
CA GLY A 48 -12.53 -8.22 -10.15
C GLY A 48 -13.95 -8.29 -9.59
N LEU A 49 -14.13 -8.14 -8.27
CA LEU A 49 -15.42 -8.24 -7.58
C LEU A 49 -15.94 -6.89 -7.08
N MET A 50 -15.20 -5.81 -7.32
CA MET A 50 -15.50 -4.48 -6.78
C MET A 50 -15.92 -3.50 -7.87
N ASP A 51 -16.85 -2.63 -7.49
CA ASP A 51 -17.24 -1.39 -8.14
C ASP A 51 -17.14 -0.23 -7.13
N GLU A 52 -17.53 0.98 -7.55
CA GLU A 52 -17.42 2.17 -6.70
C GLU A 52 -18.31 2.07 -5.44
N GLU A 53 -19.50 1.50 -5.56
CA GLU A 53 -20.44 1.35 -4.44
C GLU A 53 -19.90 0.38 -3.39
N THR A 54 -19.50 -0.81 -3.83
CA THR A 54 -18.93 -1.86 -2.96
C THR A 54 -17.60 -1.43 -2.34
N ALA A 55 -16.76 -0.69 -3.08
CA ALA A 55 -15.55 -0.08 -2.53
C ALA A 55 -15.84 0.93 -1.41
N GLY A 56 -16.83 1.81 -1.63
CA GLY A 56 -17.26 2.78 -0.62
C GLY A 56 -17.76 2.11 0.65
N ALA A 57 -18.61 1.08 0.51
CA ALA A 57 -19.13 0.30 1.64
C ALA A 57 -18.02 -0.39 2.45
N LEU A 58 -17.11 -1.09 1.78
CA LEU A 58 -15.99 -1.78 2.44
C LEU A 58 -15.06 -0.81 3.19
N LEU A 59 -14.71 0.32 2.56
CA LEU A 59 -13.86 1.33 3.20
C LEU A 59 -14.54 1.95 4.42
N PHE A 60 -15.85 2.20 4.34
CA PHE A 60 -16.62 2.71 5.47
C PHE A 60 -16.65 1.73 6.64
N GLU A 61 -16.93 0.45 6.38
CA GLU A 61 -16.99 -0.59 7.41
C GLU A 61 -15.64 -0.78 8.10
N VAL A 62 -14.54 -0.81 7.34
CA VAL A 62 -13.18 -0.88 7.89
C VAL A 62 -12.89 0.33 8.80
N ALA A 63 -13.21 1.54 8.34
CA ALA A 63 -13.02 2.74 9.15
C ALA A 63 -13.87 2.73 10.45
N ALA A 64 -15.13 2.27 10.36
CA ALA A 64 -16.02 2.13 11.52
C ALA A 64 -15.52 1.06 12.51
N ALA A 65 -14.97 -0.05 12.01
CA ALA A 65 -14.36 -1.10 12.82
C ALA A 65 -13.11 -0.59 13.54
N CYS A 66 -12.23 0.15 12.85
CA CYS A 66 -11.08 0.81 13.45
C CYS A 66 -11.51 1.73 14.60
N ARG A 67 -12.52 2.59 14.36
CA ARG A 67 -13.07 3.48 15.37
C ARG A 67 -13.60 2.71 16.59
N SER A 68 -14.32 1.62 16.37
CA SER A 68 -14.87 0.77 17.44
C SER A 68 -13.79 0.09 18.28
N LYS A 69 -12.57 -0.05 17.75
CA LYS A 69 -11.40 -0.63 18.43
C LYS A 69 -10.41 0.42 18.95
N GLY A 70 -10.66 1.71 18.73
CA GLY A 70 -9.73 2.78 19.10
C GLY A 70 -8.47 2.82 18.23
N ILE A 71 -8.52 2.24 17.02
CA ILE A 71 -7.43 2.28 16.04
C ILE A 71 -7.64 3.52 15.17
N ASP A 72 -6.57 4.31 14.97
CA ASP A 72 -6.56 5.34 13.94
C ASP A 72 -6.27 4.71 12.57
N PRO A 73 -7.24 4.65 11.65
CA PRO A 73 -7.06 4.01 10.34
C PRO A 73 -5.97 4.70 9.49
N GLU A 74 -5.80 6.03 9.62
CA GLU A 74 -4.79 6.78 8.86
C GLU A 74 -3.37 6.41 9.30
N SER A 75 -3.10 6.44 10.61
CA SER A 75 -1.81 6.01 11.15
C SER A 75 -1.52 4.54 10.84
N ALA A 76 -2.49 3.64 11.05
CA ALA A 76 -2.32 2.21 10.80
C ALA A 76 -1.97 1.92 9.33
N LEU A 77 -2.73 2.48 8.38
CA LEU A 77 -2.49 2.29 6.95
C LEU A 77 -1.17 2.91 6.50
N ARG A 78 -0.79 4.07 7.08
CA ARG A 78 0.50 4.71 6.79
C ARG A 78 1.68 3.84 7.22
N CYS A 79 1.63 3.29 8.43
CA CYS A 79 2.66 2.38 8.93
C CYS A 79 2.78 1.13 8.06
N TYR A 80 1.66 0.50 7.69
CA TYR A 80 1.67 -0.68 6.83
C TYR A 80 2.22 -0.37 5.42
N SER A 81 1.79 0.73 4.83
CA SER A 81 2.27 1.16 3.49
C SER A 81 3.77 1.43 3.47
N ARG A 82 4.34 1.97 4.56
CA ARG A 82 5.80 2.13 4.70
C ARG A 82 6.51 0.78 4.78
N ALA A 83 5.98 -0.17 5.55
CA ALA A 83 6.56 -1.52 5.59
C ALA A 83 6.57 -2.21 4.21
N VAL A 84 5.50 -2.04 3.43
CA VAL A 84 5.45 -2.52 2.03
C VAL A 84 6.51 -1.84 1.16
N GLN A 85 6.67 -0.52 1.30
CA GLN A 85 7.70 0.24 0.60
C GLN A 85 9.10 -0.28 0.94
N ASP A 86 9.40 -0.40 2.23
CA ASP A 86 10.70 -0.85 2.73
C ASP A 86 11.02 -2.28 2.27
N GLU A 87 10.05 -3.21 2.34
CA GLU A 87 10.22 -4.59 1.83
C GLU A 87 10.50 -4.60 0.32
N THR A 88 9.79 -3.76 -0.44
CA THR A 88 9.98 -3.62 -1.90
C THR A 88 11.37 -3.06 -2.22
N GLU A 89 11.83 -2.05 -1.48
CA GLU A 89 13.17 -1.47 -1.64
C GLU A 89 14.27 -2.48 -1.31
N ALA A 90 14.10 -3.27 -0.24
CA ALA A 90 15.03 -4.33 0.15
C ALA A 90 15.12 -5.44 -0.91
N LEU A 91 14.01 -5.80 -1.57
CA LEU A 91 14.02 -6.77 -2.66
C LEU A 91 14.66 -6.23 -3.94
N ALA A 92 14.50 -4.94 -4.23
CA ALA A 92 15.07 -4.33 -5.42
C ALA A 92 16.60 -4.13 -5.33
N THR A 93 17.13 -4.00 -4.11
CA THR A 93 18.57 -3.81 -3.85
C THR A 93 19.36 -5.11 -3.67
N GLN A 94 18.67 -6.26 -3.54
CA GLN A 94 19.33 -7.56 -3.48
C GLN A 94 19.88 -7.96 -4.85
N PRO A 95 21.16 -8.38 -4.94
CA PRO A 95 21.72 -8.86 -6.19
C PRO A 95 20.98 -10.13 -6.63
N LYS A 96 20.45 -10.13 -7.86
CA LYS A 96 19.90 -11.33 -8.49
C LYS A 96 21.02 -12.39 -8.52
N SER A 97 20.84 -13.48 -7.76
CA SER A 97 21.70 -14.67 -7.84
C SER A 97 21.43 -15.44 -9.13
#